data_AF-A0A9Q3IA54-F1
#
_entry.id   AF-A0A9Q3IA54-F1
#
_cell.length_a   1.000
_cell.length_b   1.000
_cell.length_c   1.000
_cell.angle_alpha   90.00
_cell.angle_beta   90.00
_cell.angle_gamma   90.00
#
_symmetry.space_group_name_H-M   'P 1'
#
loop_
_entity.id
_entity.type
_entity.pdbx_description
1 polymer ?
#
loop_
_entity_poly.entity_id
_entity_poly.type
_entity_poly.pdbx_seq_one_letter_code
_entity_poly.pdbx_strand_id
1 'polypeptide(L)'
;MEYKDHEGYDNDWVTLLPAVKLAYNEIQHSITGKSPFLIDKGCSLFLPVDHLEKDLLAIYPILKDLHESWKKVCDTEQIFIAEAKEYEKQRYKKNDKETDFRDGDQALV
;
A
#
# COMPACT_ATOMS: atom_id res chain seq x y z
N MET A 1 15.37 -21.39 -9.17
CA MET A 1 16.33 -20.83 -8.19
C MET A 1 15.47 -20.07 -7.21
N GLU A 2 14.99 -20.75 -6.16
CA GLU A 2 14.14 -20.13 -5.14
C GLU A 2 15.05 -19.35 -4.18
N TYR A 3 14.96 -18.03 -4.21
CA TYR A 3 15.64 -17.17 -3.25
C TYR A 3 14.77 -17.12 -1.99
N LYS A 4 15.19 -17.84 -0.95
CA LYS A 4 14.58 -17.77 0.38
C LYS A 4 15.42 -16.87 1.26
N ASP A 5 14.87 -15.72 1.65
CA ASP A 5 15.47 -14.90 2.68
C ASP A 5 15.30 -15.58 4.06
N HIS A 6 16.23 -15.32 4.98
CA HIS A 6 16.30 -15.95 6.31
C HIS A 6 15.05 -15.77 7.20
N GLU A 7 14.09 -14.95 6.78
CA GLU A 7 12.83 -14.63 7.47
C GLU A 7 11.61 -15.41 6.93
N GLY A 8 11.79 -16.30 5.96
CA GLY A 8 10.71 -17.19 5.48
C GLY A 8 9.65 -16.55 4.60
N TYR A 9 9.84 -15.29 4.19
CA TYR A 9 9.06 -14.65 3.14
C TYR A 9 9.76 -14.83 1.79
N ASP A 10 9.09 -15.49 0.84
CA ASP A 10 9.49 -15.47 -0.56
C ASP A 10 9.21 -14.06 -1.10
N ASN A 11 10.22 -13.17 -1.03
CA ASN A 11 10.18 -11.78 -1.51
C ASN A 11 10.19 -11.72 -3.05
N ASP A 12 9.26 -12.42 -3.70
CA ASP A 12 9.09 -12.34 -5.16
C ASP A 12 8.32 -11.08 -5.54
N TRP A 13 8.99 -9.94 -5.37
CA TRP A 13 8.45 -8.63 -5.73
C TRP A 13 8.04 -8.57 -7.21
N VAL A 14 8.67 -9.37 -8.07
CA VAL A 14 8.37 -9.42 -9.51
C VAL A 14 6.95 -9.93 -9.76
N THR A 15 6.52 -10.97 -9.03
CA THR A 15 5.13 -11.46 -9.14
C THR A 15 4.13 -10.52 -8.47
N LEU A 16 4.55 -9.72 -7.49
CA LEU A 16 3.71 -8.73 -6.83
C LEU A 16 3.57 -7.41 -7.61
N LEU A 17 4.52 -7.08 -8.51
CA LEU A 17 4.54 -5.83 -9.27
C LEU A 17 3.20 -5.47 -9.95
N PRO A 18 2.49 -6.38 -10.64
CA PRO A 18 1.23 -6.04 -11.27
C PRO A 18 0.16 -5.61 -10.26
N ALA A 19 0.08 -6.31 -9.12
CA ALA A 19 -0.87 -6.01 -8.05
C ALA A 19 -0.56 -4.67 -7.39
N VAL A 20 0.73 -4.41 -7.09
CA VAL A 20 1.18 -3.14 -6.51
C VAL A 20 0.91 -1.97 -7.45
N LYS A 21 1.18 -2.13 -8.75
CA LYS A 21 0.88 -1.10 -9.76
C LYS A 21 -0.61 -0.77 -9.82
N LEU A 22 -1.47 -1.79 -9.77
CA LEU A 22 -2.92 -1.61 -9.75
C LEU A 22 -3.36 -0.84 -8.49
N ALA A 23 -2.89 -1.28 -7.31
CA ALA A 23 -3.20 -0.64 -6.03
C ALA A 23 -2.76 0.83 -6.01
N TYR A 24 -1.51 1.11 -6.40
CA TYR A 24 -0.99 2.48 -6.45
C TYR A 24 -1.82 3.41 -7.34
N ASN A 25 -2.28 2.91 -8.48
CA ASN A 25 -3.06 3.69 -9.43
C ASN A 25 -4.48 4.03 -8.93
N GLU A 26 -5.04 3.24 -8.01
CA GLU A 26 -6.36 3.49 -7.42
C GLU A 26 -6.31 4.22 -6.06
N ILE A 27 -5.16 4.27 -5.40
CA ILE A 27 -5.02 5.00 -4.14
C ILE A 27 -5.26 6.49 -4.36
N GLN A 28 -6.15 7.07 -3.55
CA GLN A 28 -6.38 8.51 -3.53
C GLN A 28 -5.15 9.24 -3.01
N HIS A 29 -4.64 10.18 -3.79
CA HIS A 29 -3.53 11.01 -3.38
C HIS A 29 -4.03 12.08 -2.38
N SER A 30 -3.29 12.27 -1.28
CA SER A 30 -3.73 13.08 -0.13
C SER A 30 -3.96 14.56 -0.46
N ILE A 31 -3.23 15.12 -1.42
CA ILE A 31 -3.33 16.54 -1.80
C ILE A 31 -4.47 16.77 -2.80
N THR A 32 -4.60 15.90 -3.80
CA THR A 32 -5.53 16.09 -4.92
C THR A 32 -6.89 15.44 -4.66
N GLY A 33 -6.98 14.53 -3.69
CA GLY A 33 -8.17 13.75 -3.37
C GLY A 33 -8.60 12.80 -4.49
N LYS A 34 -7.77 12.61 -5.52
CA LYS A 34 -8.06 11.82 -6.72
C LYS A 34 -7.00 10.74 -6.89
N SER A 35 -7.39 9.58 -7.41
CA SER A 35 -6.45 8.52 -7.76
C SER A 35 -5.69 8.88 -9.04
N PRO A 36 -4.43 8.44 -9.21
CA PRO A 36 -3.68 8.62 -10.45
C PRO A 36 -4.44 8.11 -11.68
N PHE A 37 -5.13 6.97 -11.56
CA PHE A 37 -5.92 6.39 -12.66
C PHE A 37 -7.09 7.28 -13.06
N LEU A 38 -7.81 7.86 -12.09
CA LEU A 38 -8.90 8.80 -12.35
C LEU A 38 -8.40 10.07 -13.06
N ILE A 39 -7.21 10.55 -12.71
CA ILE A 39 -6.61 11.73 -13.35
C ILE A 39 -6.22 11.42 -14.80
N ASP A 40 -5.64 10.25 -15.06
CA ASP A 40 -5.16 9.85 -16.39
C ASP A 40 -6.30 9.43 -17.34
N LYS A 41 -7.27 8.65 -16.84
CA LYS A 41 -8.32 8.02 -17.66
C LYS A 41 -9.69 8.69 -17.53
N GLY A 42 -9.90 9.52 -16.52
CA GLY A 42 -11.19 10.17 -16.25
C GLY A 42 -12.26 9.25 -15.65
N CYS A 43 -11.94 8.00 -15.34
CA CYS A 43 -12.79 7.04 -14.62
C CYS A 43 -11.97 6.26 -13.58
N SER A 44 -12.60 5.71 -12.55
CA SER A 44 -11.95 4.73 -11.64
C SER A 44 -11.95 3.34 -12.27
N LEU A 45 -10.97 2.52 -11.90
CA LEU A 45 -11.04 1.08 -12.14
C LEU A 45 -12.21 0.48 -11.37
N PHE A 46 -13.00 -0.36 -12.05
CA PHE A 46 -13.99 -1.20 -11.42
C PHE A 46 -13.29 -2.46 -10.91
N LEU A 47 -13.11 -2.58 -9.60
CA LEU A 47 -12.53 -3.75 -8.96
C LEU A 47 -13.62 -4.79 -8.68
N PRO A 48 -13.29 -6.10 -8.62
CA PRO A 48 -14.25 -7.16 -8.28
C PRO A 48 -15.00 -6.91 -6.96
N VAL A 49 -14.36 -6.25 -6.00
CA VAL A 49 -14.95 -5.86 -4.71
C VAL A 49 -16.04 -4.79 -4.85
N ASP A 50 -15.96 -3.94 -5.88
CA ASP A 50 -16.96 -2.91 -6.16
C ASP A 50 -18.27 -3.53 -6.67
N HIS A 51 -18.21 -4.76 -7.21
CA HIS A 51 -19.37 -5.54 -7.64
C HIS A 51 -20.03 -6.35 -6.51
N LEU A 52 -19.49 -6.32 -5.29
CA LEU A 52 -20.11 -7.00 -4.16
C LEU A 52 -21.31 -6.17 -3.66
N GLU A 53 -22.41 -6.22 -4.42
CA GLU A 53 -23.66 -5.58 -4.04
C GLU A 53 -24.15 -6.13 -2.69
N LYS A 54 -24.67 -5.24 -1.85
CA LYS A 54 -25.24 -5.61 -0.54
C LYS A 54 -26.34 -6.66 -0.66
N ASP A 55 -27.02 -6.70 -1.80
CA ASP A 55 -28.10 -7.64 -2.09
C ASP A 55 -27.57 -9.06 -2.38
N LEU A 56 -26.37 -9.21 -2.95
CA LEU A 56 -25.73 -10.51 -3.17
C LEU A 56 -25.31 -11.18 -1.85
N LEU A 57 -24.91 -10.38 -0.85
CA LEU A 57 -24.61 -10.86 0.50
C LEU A 57 -25.86 -11.41 1.21
N ALA A 58 -27.05 -10.95 0.84
CA ALA A 58 -28.31 -11.45 1.38
C ALA A 58 -28.74 -12.79 0.74
N ILE A 59 -28.36 -13.02 -0.52
CA ILE A 59 -28.73 -14.23 -1.28
C ILE A 59 -27.83 -15.42 -0.91
N TYR A 60 -26.54 -15.19 -0.67
CA TYR A 60 -25.58 -16.25 -0.39
C TYR A 60 -24.88 -16.07 0.98
N PRO A 61 -25.23 -16.88 2.00
CA PRO A 61 -24.67 -16.72 3.35
C PRO A 61 -23.16 -16.93 3.43
N ILE A 62 -22.58 -17.74 2.52
CA ILE A 62 -21.13 -17.95 2.40
C ILE A 62 -20.40 -16.65 2.06
N LEU A 63 -21.02 -15.78 1.25
CA LEU A 63 -20.42 -14.48 0.89
C LEU A 63 -20.36 -13.55 2.09
N LYS A 64 -21.25 -13.70 3.08
CA LYS A 64 -21.23 -12.90 4.30
C LYS A 64 -19.99 -13.21 5.14
N ASP A 65 -19.71 -14.48 5.39
CA ASP A 65 -18.53 -14.92 6.14
C ASP A 65 -17.24 -14.52 5.42
N LEU A 66 -17.23 -14.64 4.08
CA LEU A 66 -16.11 -14.20 3.25
C LEU A 66 -15.91 -12.67 3.34
N HIS A 67 -16.99 -11.89 3.29
CA HIS A 67 -16.93 -10.44 3.43
C HIS A 67 -16.43 -10.00 4.81
N GLU A 68 -16.91 -10.65 5.87
CA GLU A 68 -16.45 -10.37 7.24
C GLU A 68 -14.97 -10.72 7.43
N SER A 69 -14.51 -11.85 6.90
CA SER A 69 -13.09 -12.21 6.94
C SER A 69 -12.23 -11.24 6.14
N TRP A 70 -12.67 -10.86 4.94
CA TRP A 70 -12.01 -9.84 4.11
C TRP A 70 -11.89 -8.50 4.85
N LYS A 71 -12.98 -8.03 5.48
CA LYS A 71 -12.96 -6.79 6.25
C LYS A 71 -11.94 -6.82 7.38
N LYS A 72 -11.86 -7.93 8.13
CA LYS A 72 -10.84 -8.12 9.16
C LYS A 72 -9.43 -8.04 8.58
N VAL A 73 -9.19 -8.65 7.42
CA VAL A 73 -7.90 -8.58 6.73
C VAL A 73 -7.55 -7.13 6.38
N CYS A 74 -8.48 -6.38 5.78
CA CYS A 74 -8.28 -4.96 5.46
C CYS A 74 -7.96 -4.12 6.72
N ASP A 75 -8.68 -4.36 7.82
CA ASP A 75 -8.46 -3.64 9.07
C ASP A 75 -7.06 -3.97 9.64
N THR A 76 -6.64 -5.23 9.60
CA THR A 76 -5.29 -5.64 10.02
C THR A 76 -4.19 -5.10 9.11
N GLU A 77 -4.42 -5.05 7.80
CA GLU A 77 -3.48 -4.53 6.82
C GLU A 77 -3.18 -3.06 7.09
N GLN A 78 -4.19 -2.25 7.41
CA GLN A 78 -4.00 -0.85 7.76
C GLN A 78 -3.08 -0.66 8.97
N ILE A 79 -3.21 -1.53 9.98
CA ILE A 79 -2.34 -1.53 11.16
C ILE A 79 -0.91 -1.87 10.75
N PHE A 80 -0.69 -2.94 10.00
CA PHE A 80 0.66 -3.32 9.55
C PHE A 80 1.31 -2.26 8.67
N ILE A 81 0.56 -1.62 7.77
CA ILE A 81 1.06 -0.50 6.96
C ILE A 81 1.47 0.67 7.86
N ALA A 82 0.69 0.98 8.89
CA ALA A 82 1.01 2.06 9.83
C ALA A 82 2.27 1.74 10.64
N GLU A 83 2.40 0.51 11.15
CA GLU A 83 3.57 0.04 11.88
C GLU A 83 4.83 0.05 11.01
N ALA A 84 4.74 -0.43 9.77
CA ALA A 84 5.84 -0.41 8.82
C ALA A 84 6.29 1.03 8.50
N LYS A 85 5.34 1.94 8.27
CA LYS A 85 5.65 3.38 8.06
C LYS A 85 6.37 3.99 9.25
N GLU A 86 5.92 3.68 10.47
CA GLU A 86 6.54 4.22 11.68
C GLU A 86 7.92 3.61 11.92
N TYR A 87 8.09 2.31 11.67
CA TYR A 87 9.39 1.64 11.71
C TYR A 87 10.38 2.29 10.74
N GLU A 88 10.00 2.51 9.48
CA GLU A 88 10.86 3.16 8.49
C GLU A 88 11.22 4.58 8.93
N LYS A 89 10.23 5.37 9.38
CA LYS A 89 10.46 6.73 9.88
C LYS A 89 11.47 6.76 11.02
N GLN A 90 11.36 5.84 11.98
CA GLN A 90 12.29 5.73 13.10
C GLN A 90 13.69 5.29 12.64
N ARG A 91 13.77 4.34 11.69
CA ARG A 91 15.02 3.90 11.08
C ARG A 91 15.75 5.06 10.39
N TYR A 92 15.02 5.88 9.61
CA TYR A 92 15.59 7.05 8.97
C TYR A 92 16.02 8.10 9.98
N LYS A 93 15.17 8.45 10.97
CA LYS A 93 15.52 9.38 12.04
C LYS A 93 16.77 8.98 12.82
N LYS A 94 16.95 7.68 13.10
CA LYS A 94 18.12 7.18 13.83
C LYS A 94 19.43 7.44 13.08
N ASN A 95 19.39 7.39 11.75
CA ASN A 95 20.54 7.59 10.89
C ASN A 95 20.61 9.01 10.32
N ASP A 96 19.70 9.88 10.72
CA ASP A 96 19.66 11.26 10.26
C ASP A 96 20.82 12.02 10.89
N LYS A 97 21.73 12.49 10.04
CA LYS A 97 22.80 13.41 10.43
C LYS A 97 22.46 14.74 9.78
N GLU A 98 21.73 15.59 10.49
CA GLU A 98 21.55 16.98 10.07
C GLU A 98 22.95 17.59 9.91
N THR A 99 23.28 17.90 8.67
CA THR A 99 24.53 18.58 8.34
C THR A 99 24.23 20.08 8.43
N ASP A 100 24.76 20.73 9.46
CA ASP A 100 24.63 22.18 9.64
C ASP A 100 25.58 22.87 8.66
N PHE A 101 25.04 23.34 7.53
CA PHE A 101 25.81 24.06 6.52
C PHE A 101 25.95 25.52 6.94
N ARG A 102 27.19 26.01 7.02
CA ARG A 102 27.48 27.42 7.32
C ARG A 102 27.98 28.14 6.08
N ASP A 103 27.75 29.45 6.04
CA ASP A 103 28.26 30.30 4.98
C ASP A 103 29.79 30.16 4.88
N GLY A 104 30.27 29.59 3.75
CA GLY A 104 31.68 29.34 3.49
C GLY A 104 32.09 27.86 3.50
N ASP A 105 31.21 26.92 3.87
CA ASP A 105 31.50 25.49 3.79
C ASP A 105 31.62 25.00 2.34
N GLN A 106 32.66 24.23 2.05
CA GLN A 106 32.80 23.54 0.77
C GLN A 106 31.96 22.26 0.77
N ALA A 107 30.84 22.30 0.06
CA ALA A 107 30.08 21.11 -0.29
C ALA A 107 30.59 20.53 -1.62
N LEU A 108 30.67 19.21 -1.69
CA LEU A 108 30.82 18.51 -2.97
C LEU A 108 29.47 18.61 -3.70
N VAL A 109 29.51 19.14 -4.93
CA VAL A 109 28.39 19.16 -5.87
C VAL A 109 28.36 17.85 -6.65
#